data_AF-A0A349D4W2-F1
#
_entry.id   AF-A0A349D4W2-F1
#
_cell.length_a   1.000
_cell.length_b   1.000
_cell.length_c   1.000
_cell.angle_alpha   90.00
_cell.angle_beta   90.00
_cell.angle_gamma   90.00
#
_symmetry.space_group_name_H-M   'P 1'
#
loop_
_entity.id
_entity.type
_entity.pdbx_description
1 polymer ?
#
loop_
_entity_poly.entity_id
_entity_poly.type
_entity_poly.pdbx_seq_one_letter_code
_entity_poly.pdbx_strand_id
1 'polypeptide(L)'
;TFGREKLEGKVVFFNRPMDPRHVNTFKAYGGCVDQRWGGAMEAAKFGAVGVVVRSMSHAQDDHPHTGSMGYADEVQKIPSVAISTNSANQLNEALLAGKKPEIRIITSAKTFPDTIVNNVIGEIRGTEFPEEIILVGGHLDSWDNGEGAHDDGAGCVHAIEALRILKSIGYKPKRTLRVVLFMNEENGLRGGRKYGEEATKYNWNHIVAIESDRGGFSPRGFHMEAEEEQIAKVQSWRKVLEPYGLYDFQAGGSGADIKPLQGENTVLVGFVPDSQRYFDFHHAPSDVLENVNKRELEMGAASMAALVYFFDQYGN
;
A
#
# COMPACT_ATOMS: atom_id res chain seq x y z
N THR A 1 29.27 6.84 -7.50
CA THR A 1 28.95 5.42 -7.71
C THR A 1 30.21 4.59 -7.57
N PHE A 2 30.11 3.40 -6.98
CA PHE A 2 31.22 2.44 -6.95
C PHE A 2 31.20 1.60 -8.24
N GLY A 3 32.35 1.38 -8.86
CA GLY A 3 32.49 0.51 -10.03
C GLY A 3 32.84 -0.94 -9.67
N ARG A 4 32.99 -1.79 -10.70
CA ARG A 4 33.28 -3.23 -10.56
C ARG A 4 34.44 -3.53 -9.60
N GLU A 5 35.55 -2.80 -9.74
CA GLU A 5 36.75 -2.98 -8.89
C GLU A 5 36.47 -2.93 -7.39
N LYS A 6 35.43 -2.21 -6.96
CA LYS A 6 35.08 -2.06 -5.54
C LYS A 6 34.04 -3.05 -5.06
N LEU A 7 33.21 -3.60 -5.96
CA LEU A 7 32.03 -4.41 -5.61
C LEU A 7 32.18 -5.90 -5.94
N GLU A 8 33.04 -6.25 -6.90
CA GLU A 8 33.23 -7.63 -7.33
C GLU A 8 33.62 -8.55 -6.17
N GLY A 9 32.89 -9.66 -6.02
CA GLY A 9 33.12 -10.64 -4.96
C GLY A 9 32.65 -10.22 -3.56
N LYS A 10 31.98 -9.06 -3.42
CA LYS A 10 31.56 -8.52 -2.10
C LYS A 10 30.05 -8.52 -1.90
N VAL A 11 29.66 -8.47 -0.63
CA VAL A 11 28.30 -8.15 -0.22
C VAL A 11 28.14 -6.63 -0.16
N VAL A 12 27.12 -6.09 -0.82
CA VAL A 12 26.83 -4.65 -0.83
C VAL A 12 25.84 -4.32 0.26
N PHE A 13 26.15 -3.31 1.08
CA PHE A 13 25.24 -2.81 2.12
C PHE A 13 24.59 -1.50 1.67
N PHE A 14 23.28 -1.54 1.39
CA PHE A 14 22.49 -0.34 1.15
C PHE A 14 21.92 0.18 2.48
N ASN A 15 22.32 1.38 2.85
CA ASN A 15 22.06 1.96 4.17
C ASN A 15 21.45 3.36 4.10
N ARG A 16 20.66 3.68 3.07
CA ARG A 16 19.94 4.97 3.02
C ARG A 16 18.73 4.88 3.96
N PRO A 17 18.67 5.65 5.06
CA PRO A 17 17.51 5.67 5.94
C PRO A 17 16.35 6.43 5.29
N MET A 18 15.13 6.21 5.80
CA MET A 18 14.01 7.12 5.55
C MET A 18 14.38 8.52 6.06
N ASP A 19 14.08 9.56 5.26
CA ASP A 19 14.41 10.94 5.62
C ASP A 19 13.38 11.51 6.63
N PRO A 20 13.78 11.73 7.90
CA PRO A 20 12.85 12.18 8.94
C PRO A 20 12.39 13.64 8.75
N ARG A 21 12.93 14.37 7.77
CA ARG A 21 12.49 15.74 7.44
C ARG A 21 11.19 15.74 6.65
N HIS A 22 10.77 14.60 6.10
CA HIS A 22 9.49 14.47 5.41
C HIS A 22 8.39 14.15 6.42
N VAL A 23 7.48 15.11 6.61
CA VAL A 23 6.29 14.93 7.47
C VAL A 23 5.42 13.79 6.95
N ASN A 24 5.23 13.68 5.63
CA ASN A 24 4.57 12.53 5.04
C ASN A 24 5.58 11.38 4.91
N THR A 25 5.39 10.32 5.69
CA THR A 25 6.31 9.17 5.73
C THR A 25 6.32 8.36 4.44
N PHE A 26 5.24 8.38 3.64
CA PHE A 26 5.21 7.75 2.31
C PHE A 26 6.20 8.41 1.35
N LYS A 27 6.43 9.72 1.51
CA LYS A 27 7.48 10.43 0.76
C LYS A 27 8.88 10.01 1.22
N ALA A 28 9.07 9.82 2.52
CA ALA A 28 10.35 9.32 3.08
C ALA A 28 10.65 7.89 2.59
N TYR A 29 9.65 7.02 2.59
CA TYR A 29 9.71 5.67 2.06
C TYR A 29 10.06 5.68 0.57
N GLY A 30 9.33 6.43 -0.24
CA GLY A 30 9.57 6.58 -1.68
C GLY A 30 10.97 7.12 -2.03
N GLY A 31 11.59 7.88 -1.13
CA GLY A 31 12.96 8.37 -1.30
C GLY A 31 14.06 7.33 -1.08
N CYS A 32 13.72 6.14 -0.57
CA CYS A 32 14.70 5.11 -0.24
C CYS A 32 14.37 3.68 -0.70
N VAL A 33 13.10 3.35 -0.96
CA VAL A 33 12.63 1.98 -1.25
C VAL A 33 13.26 1.35 -2.49
N ASP A 34 13.73 2.16 -3.44
CA ASP A 34 14.49 1.73 -4.63
C ASP A 34 15.72 0.88 -4.27
N GLN A 35 16.28 1.04 -3.08
CA GLN A 35 17.38 0.18 -2.60
C GLN A 35 16.94 -1.27 -2.31
N ARG A 36 15.69 -1.50 -1.87
CA ARG A 36 15.11 -2.86 -1.74
C ARG A 36 14.68 -3.36 -3.10
N TRP A 37 13.97 -2.52 -3.86
CA TRP A 37 13.38 -2.94 -5.12
C TRP A 37 14.43 -3.30 -6.18
N GLY A 38 15.43 -2.44 -6.41
CA GLY A 38 16.40 -2.58 -7.49
C GLY A 38 17.86 -2.73 -7.04
N GLY A 39 18.17 -2.56 -5.74
CA GLY A 39 19.56 -2.52 -5.26
C GLY A 39 20.36 -3.79 -5.59
N ALA A 40 19.73 -4.96 -5.52
CA ALA A 40 20.37 -6.23 -5.86
C ALA A 40 20.61 -6.41 -7.36
N MET A 41 19.68 -5.95 -8.21
CA MET A 41 19.87 -5.90 -9.66
C MET A 41 21.03 -4.96 -10.03
N GLU A 42 21.10 -3.76 -9.42
CA GLU A 42 22.19 -2.83 -9.69
C GLU A 42 23.55 -3.33 -9.19
N ALA A 43 23.62 -3.91 -7.99
CA ALA A 43 24.85 -4.46 -7.44
C ALA A 43 25.39 -5.64 -8.28
N ALA A 44 24.50 -6.51 -8.78
CA ALA A 44 24.87 -7.66 -9.60
C ALA A 44 25.60 -7.28 -10.89
N LYS A 45 25.23 -6.15 -11.54
CA LYS A 45 25.91 -5.63 -12.74
C LYS A 45 27.43 -5.40 -12.53
N PHE A 46 27.83 -5.18 -11.29
CA PHE A 46 29.22 -4.93 -10.88
C PHE A 46 29.89 -6.13 -10.21
N GLY A 47 29.31 -7.33 -10.25
CA GLY A 47 29.91 -8.56 -9.73
C GLY A 47 29.76 -8.76 -8.22
N ALA A 48 28.87 -8.00 -7.56
CA ALA A 48 28.52 -8.27 -6.16
C ALA A 48 27.96 -9.69 -6.01
N VAL A 49 28.22 -10.33 -4.87
CA VAL A 49 27.76 -11.71 -4.58
C VAL A 49 26.54 -11.77 -3.67
N GLY A 50 26.09 -10.62 -3.17
CA GLY A 50 24.89 -10.50 -2.37
C GLY A 50 24.64 -9.08 -1.90
N VAL A 51 23.45 -8.83 -1.37
CA VAL A 51 23.04 -7.53 -0.88
C VAL A 51 22.41 -7.63 0.51
N VAL A 52 22.76 -6.69 1.37
CA VAL A 52 22.11 -6.41 2.64
C VAL A 52 21.50 -5.02 2.58
N VAL A 53 20.24 -4.90 2.99
CA VAL A 53 19.46 -3.66 2.90
C VAL A 53 19.00 -3.24 4.29
N ARG A 54 19.19 -1.97 4.67
CA ARG A 54 18.51 -1.38 5.83
C ARG A 54 17.00 -1.39 5.58
N SER A 55 16.24 -1.82 6.58
CA SER A 55 14.78 -1.72 6.59
C SER A 55 14.25 -0.28 6.46
N MET A 56 13.18 -0.10 5.69
CA MET A 56 12.54 1.19 5.44
C MET A 56 11.60 1.55 6.60
N SER A 57 12.18 1.95 7.72
CA SER A 57 11.45 2.36 8.90
C SER A 57 12.12 3.54 9.61
N HIS A 58 11.32 4.32 10.34
CA HIS A 58 11.82 5.26 11.33
C HIS A 58 12.03 4.59 12.70
N ALA A 59 11.29 3.51 13.00
CA ALA A 59 11.47 2.73 14.21
C ALA A 59 12.92 2.23 14.34
N GLN A 60 13.45 2.33 15.56
CA GLN A 60 14.74 1.76 15.94
C GLN A 60 14.49 0.45 16.66
N ASP A 61 14.39 -0.64 15.90
CA ASP A 61 13.99 -1.94 16.41
C ASP A 61 14.77 -3.07 15.74
N ASP A 62 14.36 -4.30 16.07
CA ASP A 62 14.94 -5.53 15.56
C ASP A 62 14.04 -6.24 14.54
N HIS A 63 13.14 -5.50 13.89
CA HIS A 63 12.23 -6.02 12.87
C HIS A 63 12.79 -5.77 11.46
N PRO A 64 13.17 -6.81 10.70
CA PRO A 64 13.52 -6.65 9.29
C PRO A 64 12.27 -6.53 8.43
N HIS A 65 12.26 -5.55 7.52
CA HIS A 65 11.13 -5.30 6.61
C HIS A 65 11.35 -6.01 5.28
N THR A 66 10.42 -6.91 4.90
CA THR A 66 10.43 -7.57 3.61
C THR A 66 9.85 -6.65 2.52
N GLY A 67 9.64 -7.18 1.32
CA GLY A 67 8.92 -6.49 0.26
C GLY A 67 9.39 -6.88 -1.14
N SER A 68 8.62 -6.41 -2.12
CA SER A 68 8.87 -6.73 -3.52
C SER A 68 10.24 -6.23 -4.02
N MET A 69 10.82 -7.00 -4.93
CA MET A 69 12.06 -6.69 -5.63
C MET A 69 12.00 -7.09 -7.10
N GLY A 70 12.80 -6.43 -7.93
CA GLY A 70 12.84 -6.62 -9.38
C GLY A 70 14.22 -7.00 -9.88
N TYR A 71 14.24 -7.82 -10.94
CA TYR A 71 15.41 -8.11 -11.75
C TYR A 71 15.04 -8.02 -13.22
N ALA A 72 15.92 -7.42 -14.03
CA ALA A 72 15.89 -7.62 -15.47
C ALA A 72 16.38 -9.04 -15.81
N ASP A 73 15.82 -9.65 -16.86
CA ASP A 73 16.05 -11.06 -17.21
C ASP A 73 17.53 -11.38 -17.48
N GLU A 74 18.26 -10.42 -18.02
CA GLU A 74 19.67 -10.53 -18.36
C GLU A 74 20.64 -10.37 -17.18
N VAL A 75 20.15 -9.98 -16.00
CA VAL A 75 20.98 -9.73 -14.81
C VAL A 75 21.03 -10.96 -13.92
N GLN A 76 22.24 -11.41 -13.58
CA GLN A 76 22.44 -12.51 -12.63
C GLN A 76 21.77 -12.18 -11.29
N LYS A 77 20.89 -13.07 -10.84
CA LYS A 77 20.25 -12.96 -9.53
C LYS A 77 21.25 -13.29 -8.43
N ILE A 78 21.27 -12.45 -7.39
CA ILE A 78 22.13 -12.60 -6.21
C ILE A 78 21.27 -12.53 -4.94
N PRO A 79 21.66 -13.20 -3.84
CA PRO A 79 20.90 -13.12 -2.60
C PRO A 79 20.74 -11.67 -2.11
N SER A 80 19.54 -11.30 -1.70
CA SER A 80 19.22 -9.99 -1.14
C SER A 80 18.41 -10.18 0.14
N VAL A 81 18.84 -9.56 1.24
CA VAL A 81 18.15 -9.64 2.53
C VAL A 81 18.05 -8.26 3.18
N ALA A 82 16.93 -8.00 3.83
CA ALA A 82 16.79 -6.84 4.71
C ALA A 82 17.26 -7.18 6.13
N ILE A 83 17.84 -6.20 6.82
CA ILE A 83 18.16 -6.27 8.25
C ILE A 83 17.44 -5.15 8.99
N SER A 84 17.24 -5.33 10.29
CA SER A 84 16.60 -4.33 11.15
C SER A 84 17.35 -3.01 11.17
N THR A 85 16.69 -1.93 11.59
CA THR A 85 17.32 -0.61 11.71
C THR A 85 18.44 -0.61 12.75
N ASN A 86 18.27 -1.32 13.89
CA ASN A 86 19.33 -1.50 14.88
C ASN A 86 20.54 -2.26 14.31
N SER A 87 20.30 -3.36 13.59
CA SER A 87 21.37 -4.13 12.93
C SER A 87 22.10 -3.30 11.88
N ALA A 88 21.37 -2.49 11.11
CA ALA A 88 21.95 -1.60 10.11
C ALA A 88 22.80 -0.50 10.76
N ASN A 89 22.37 0.06 11.90
CA ASN A 89 23.17 1.02 12.67
C ASN A 89 24.47 0.37 13.18
N GLN A 90 24.38 -0.82 13.79
CA GLN A 90 25.53 -1.54 14.31
C GLN A 90 26.53 -1.88 13.20
N LEU A 91 26.06 -2.36 12.04
CA LEU A 91 26.90 -2.65 10.88
C LEU A 91 27.58 -1.38 10.37
N ASN A 92 26.84 -0.28 10.27
CA ASN A 92 27.39 1.02 9.85
C ASN A 92 28.47 1.53 10.81
N GLU A 93 28.24 1.48 12.12
CA GLU A 93 29.22 1.87 13.14
C GLU A 93 30.49 1.02 13.07
N ALA A 94 30.36 -0.30 12.89
CA ALA A 94 31.50 -1.20 12.73
C ALA A 94 32.33 -0.83 11.49
N LEU A 95 31.68 -0.55 10.35
CA LEU A 95 32.35 -0.14 9.12
C LEU A 95 33.06 1.22 9.28
N LEU A 96 32.42 2.19 9.93
CA LEU A 96 33.03 3.50 10.23
C LEU A 96 34.22 3.40 11.18
N ALA A 97 34.20 2.43 12.10
CA ALA A 97 35.33 2.11 12.98
C ALA A 97 36.47 1.34 12.26
N GLY A 98 36.39 1.14 10.95
CA GLY A 98 37.41 0.43 10.16
C GLY A 98 37.42 -1.08 10.33
N LYS A 99 36.38 -1.66 10.97
CA LYS A 99 36.22 -3.11 11.07
C LYS A 99 35.88 -3.69 9.69
N LYS A 100 36.18 -4.98 9.52
CA LYS A 100 35.89 -5.75 8.31
C LYS A 100 34.92 -6.89 8.65
N PRO A 101 33.63 -6.60 8.87
CA PRO A 101 32.66 -7.63 9.21
C PRO A 101 32.52 -8.64 8.07
N GLU A 102 32.45 -9.92 8.42
CA GLU A 102 32.13 -10.99 7.50
C GLU A 102 30.64 -11.28 7.57
N ILE A 103 29.95 -11.28 6.43
CA ILE A 103 28.51 -11.54 6.34
C ILE A 103 28.31 -12.86 5.60
N ARG A 104 27.59 -13.79 6.22
CA ARG A 104 27.13 -15.03 5.60
C ARG A 104 25.63 -14.93 5.34
N ILE A 105 25.22 -14.92 4.07
CA ILE A 105 23.82 -14.91 3.67
C ILE A 105 23.40 -16.33 3.31
N ILE A 106 22.33 -16.82 3.93
CA ILE A 106 21.72 -18.12 3.62
C ILE A 106 20.25 -17.85 3.33
N THR A 107 19.81 -18.18 2.13
CA THR A 107 18.40 -18.09 1.73
C THR A 107 17.98 -19.44 1.16
N SER A 108 16.77 -19.88 1.51
CA SER A 108 16.14 -21.11 1.00
C SER A 108 14.88 -20.81 0.20
N ALA A 109 14.74 -19.56 -0.27
CA ALA A 109 13.59 -19.10 -1.03
C ALA A 109 13.46 -19.88 -2.35
N LYS A 110 12.23 -20.17 -2.73
CA LYS A 110 11.92 -20.90 -3.96
C LYS A 110 10.69 -20.31 -4.62
N THR A 111 10.81 -19.96 -5.90
CA THR A 111 9.66 -19.58 -6.74
C THR A 111 9.00 -20.86 -7.26
N PHE A 112 7.72 -21.02 -6.95
CA PHE A 112 6.88 -22.06 -7.54
C PHE A 112 6.14 -21.53 -8.77
N PRO A 113 5.59 -22.40 -9.64
CA PRO A 113 4.72 -21.98 -10.72
C PRO A 113 3.52 -21.18 -10.20
N ASP A 114 3.01 -20.29 -11.05
CA ASP A 114 1.80 -19.53 -10.77
C ASP A 114 0.61 -20.46 -10.44
N THR A 115 -0.22 -20.03 -9.50
CA THR A 115 -1.46 -20.71 -9.11
C THR A 115 -2.64 -19.75 -9.18
N ILE A 116 -3.85 -20.31 -9.22
CA ILE A 116 -5.09 -19.53 -9.23
C ILE A 116 -5.39 -19.02 -7.83
N VAL A 117 -5.63 -17.72 -7.73
CA VAL A 117 -6.16 -17.02 -6.56
C VAL A 117 -7.33 -16.14 -7.02
N ASN A 118 -8.18 -15.68 -6.09
CA ASN A 118 -9.41 -14.96 -6.44
C ASN A 118 -9.55 -13.67 -5.63
N ASN A 119 -10.00 -12.61 -6.29
CA ASN A 119 -10.57 -11.46 -5.59
C ASN A 119 -11.91 -11.88 -4.95
N VAL A 120 -12.25 -11.27 -3.81
CA VAL A 120 -13.55 -11.49 -3.14
C VAL A 120 -14.43 -10.26 -3.36
N ILE A 121 -15.66 -10.45 -3.84
CA ILE A 121 -16.58 -9.36 -4.16
C ILE A 121 -17.89 -9.54 -3.41
N GLY A 122 -18.37 -8.47 -2.78
CA GLY A 122 -19.69 -8.41 -2.12
C GLY A 122 -20.44 -7.13 -2.49
N GLU A 123 -21.76 -7.19 -2.59
CA GLU A 123 -22.56 -6.06 -3.10
C GLU A 123 -23.83 -5.78 -2.29
N ILE A 124 -24.19 -4.50 -2.26
CA ILE A 124 -25.55 -4.02 -1.93
C ILE A 124 -26.08 -3.34 -3.20
N ARG A 125 -27.06 -3.97 -3.85
CA ARG A 125 -27.64 -3.45 -5.10
C ARG A 125 -28.36 -2.12 -4.86
N GLY A 126 -28.11 -1.16 -5.76
CA GLY A 126 -28.75 0.15 -5.76
C GLY A 126 -30.24 0.11 -6.12
N THR A 127 -30.98 1.17 -5.75
CA THR A 127 -32.42 1.28 -6.00
C THR A 127 -32.79 2.07 -7.25
N GLU A 128 -32.01 3.09 -7.61
CA GLU A 128 -32.32 4.02 -8.72
C GLU A 128 -31.42 3.76 -9.94
N PHE A 129 -30.13 3.56 -9.70
CA PHE A 129 -29.09 3.33 -10.71
C PHE A 129 -28.31 2.04 -10.38
N PRO A 130 -28.94 0.86 -10.42
CA PRO A 130 -28.30 -0.39 -10.00
C PRO A 130 -27.09 -0.81 -10.83
N GLU A 131 -26.92 -0.23 -12.03
CA GLU A 131 -25.79 -0.53 -12.93
C GLU A 131 -24.59 0.42 -12.71
N GLU A 132 -24.77 1.49 -11.93
CA GLU A 132 -23.70 2.39 -11.49
C GLU A 132 -23.06 1.84 -10.22
N ILE A 133 -21.72 1.80 -10.17
CA ILE A 133 -20.96 1.15 -9.10
C ILE A 133 -20.18 2.19 -8.31
N ILE A 134 -20.33 2.13 -6.98
CA ILE A 134 -19.43 2.73 -6.00
C ILE A 134 -18.61 1.58 -5.40
N LEU A 135 -17.34 1.50 -5.80
CA LEU A 135 -16.42 0.48 -5.31
C LEU A 135 -15.69 0.97 -4.06
N VAL A 136 -15.56 0.09 -3.07
CA VAL A 136 -14.68 0.26 -1.91
C VAL A 136 -13.80 -0.98 -1.79
N GLY A 137 -12.49 -0.82 -1.60
CA GLY A 137 -11.58 -1.95 -1.56
C GLY A 137 -10.37 -1.77 -0.66
N GLY A 138 -9.68 -2.89 -0.54
CA GLY A 138 -8.38 -3.14 0.07
C GLY A 138 -7.87 -4.49 -0.44
N HIS A 139 -6.65 -4.89 -0.12
CA HIS A 139 -6.13 -6.19 -0.57
C HIS A 139 -6.10 -7.23 0.56
N LEU A 140 -6.38 -8.48 0.18
CA LEU A 140 -6.59 -9.60 1.09
C LEU A 140 -5.31 -10.42 1.33
N ASP A 141 -4.34 -10.32 0.42
CA ASP A 141 -3.01 -10.88 0.64
C ASP A 141 -2.17 -9.97 1.55
N SER A 142 -1.08 -10.52 2.07
CA SER A 142 -0.09 -9.81 2.87
C SER A 142 1.28 -10.45 2.66
N TRP A 143 2.33 -9.83 3.20
CA TRP A 143 3.59 -10.51 3.42
C TRP A 143 3.48 -11.63 4.46
N ASP A 144 4.43 -12.56 4.39
CA ASP A 144 4.46 -13.82 5.13
C ASP A 144 5.18 -13.75 6.48
N ASN A 145 5.74 -12.58 6.83
CA ASN A 145 6.52 -12.39 8.05
C ASN A 145 5.72 -11.80 9.22
N GLY A 146 4.45 -11.43 9.02
CA GLY A 146 3.51 -10.91 10.03
C GLY A 146 2.09 -11.44 9.81
N GLU A 147 1.08 -10.72 10.31
CA GLU A 147 -0.35 -11.04 10.14
C GLU A 147 -1.06 -10.16 9.10
N GLY A 148 -0.38 -9.15 8.52
CA GLY A 148 -0.97 -8.25 7.53
C GLY A 148 -2.07 -7.35 8.13
N ALA A 149 -1.93 -6.94 9.39
CA ALA A 149 -3.01 -6.30 10.13
C ALA A 149 -3.26 -4.86 9.64
N HIS A 150 -2.21 -4.09 9.38
CA HIS A 150 -2.28 -2.79 8.75
C HIS A 150 -2.19 -2.86 7.22
N ASP A 151 -1.53 -3.88 6.68
CA ASP A 151 -1.20 -4.04 5.27
C ASP A 151 -1.65 -5.42 4.74
N ASP A 152 -2.91 -5.59 4.34
CA ASP A 152 -4.00 -4.60 4.34
C ASP A 152 -5.31 -5.13 4.97
N GLY A 153 -5.18 -5.85 6.08
CA GLY A 153 -6.31 -6.27 6.91
C GLY A 153 -7.18 -5.08 7.35
N ALA A 154 -6.56 -3.93 7.63
CA ALA A 154 -7.24 -2.70 7.99
C ALA A 154 -8.11 -2.16 6.84
N GLY A 155 -7.60 -2.11 5.60
CA GLY A 155 -8.35 -1.71 4.43
C GLY A 155 -9.50 -2.65 4.09
N CYS A 156 -9.27 -3.96 4.19
CA CYS A 156 -10.32 -4.96 4.09
C CYS A 156 -11.46 -4.70 5.09
N VAL A 157 -11.13 -4.44 6.35
CA VAL A 157 -12.12 -4.11 7.39
C VAL A 157 -12.83 -2.79 7.08
N HIS A 158 -12.12 -1.74 6.70
CA HIS A 158 -12.72 -0.47 6.33
C HIS A 158 -13.73 -0.62 5.19
N ALA A 159 -13.40 -1.38 4.15
CA ALA A 159 -14.27 -1.60 2.99
C ALA A 159 -15.57 -2.32 3.37
N ILE A 160 -15.46 -3.44 4.10
CA ILE A 160 -16.63 -4.22 4.54
C ILE A 160 -17.48 -3.40 5.52
N GLU A 161 -16.84 -2.75 6.49
CA GLU A 161 -17.51 -2.04 7.56
C GLU A 161 -18.22 -0.78 7.05
N ALA A 162 -17.70 -0.10 6.02
CA ALA A 162 -18.36 1.04 5.40
C ALA A 162 -19.76 0.68 4.89
N LEU A 163 -19.88 -0.44 4.17
CA LEU A 163 -21.17 -0.94 3.68
C LEU A 163 -22.06 -1.43 4.84
N ARG A 164 -21.48 -2.09 5.85
CA ARG A 164 -22.22 -2.55 7.03
C ARG A 164 -22.82 -1.39 7.83
N ILE A 165 -22.08 -0.30 8.02
CA ILE A 165 -22.55 0.92 8.69
C ILE A 165 -23.78 1.47 7.97
N LEU A 166 -23.68 1.70 6.65
CA LEU A 166 -24.79 2.21 5.84
C LEU A 166 -26.01 1.29 5.91
N LYS A 167 -25.81 -0.03 5.78
CA LYS A 167 -26.88 -1.02 5.94
C LYS A 167 -27.54 -0.95 7.32
N SER A 168 -26.75 -0.78 8.39
CA SER A 168 -27.24 -0.78 9.77
C SER A 168 -28.13 0.41 10.13
N ILE A 169 -27.94 1.55 9.47
CA ILE A 169 -28.79 2.73 9.63
C ILE A 169 -30.00 2.73 8.68
N GLY A 170 -30.23 1.62 7.95
CA GLY A 170 -31.34 1.48 7.00
C GLY A 170 -31.17 2.29 5.71
N TYR A 171 -29.94 2.71 5.38
CA TYR A 171 -29.65 3.42 4.15
C TYR A 171 -29.93 2.54 2.92
N LYS A 172 -30.60 3.13 1.92
CA LYS A 172 -30.87 2.48 0.63
C LYS A 172 -30.08 3.23 -0.44
N PRO A 173 -28.99 2.66 -0.95
CA PRO A 173 -28.14 3.38 -1.90
C PRO A 173 -28.86 3.51 -3.25
N LYS A 174 -28.66 4.64 -3.93
CA LYS A 174 -29.15 4.85 -5.29
C LYS A 174 -28.40 3.95 -6.26
N ARG A 175 -27.08 3.85 -6.07
CA ARG A 175 -26.12 3.07 -6.86
C ARG A 175 -25.75 1.76 -6.18
N THR A 176 -25.17 0.83 -6.92
CA THR A 176 -24.67 -0.42 -6.33
C THR A 176 -23.40 -0.15 -5.55
N LEU A 177 -23.40 -0.49 -4.27
CA LEU A 177 -22.21 -0.47 -3.43
C LEU A 177 -21.50 -1.81 -3.58
N ARG A 178 -20.23 -1.80 -3.97
CA ARG A 178 -19.41 -3.00 -4.17
C ARG A 178 -18.18 -2.96 -3.28
N VAL A 179 -17.98 -4.00 -2.48
CA VAL A 179 -16.69 -4.27 -1.82
C VAL A 179 -15.88 -5.20 -2.71
N VAL A 180 -14.61 -4.88 -2.90
CA VAL A 180 -13.63 -5.75 -3.55
C VAL A 180 -12.44 -5.92 -2.64
N LEU A 181 -12.16 -7.15 -2.23
CA LEU A 181 -10.92 -7.53 -1.58
C LEU A 181 -10.01 -8.10 -2.68
N PHE A 182 -9.04 -7.29 -3.12
CA PHE A 182 -8.12 -7.65 -4.18
C PHE A 182 -7.14 -8.71 -3.69
N MET A 183 -6.65 -9.54 -4.58
CA MET A 183 -5.72 -10.60 -4.24
C MET A 183 -4.42 -10.43 -5.02
N ASN A 184 -3.29 -10.68 -4.38
CA ASN A 184 -1.97 -10.64 -4.99
C ASN A 184 -1.57 -9.21 -5.41
N GLU A 185 -1.83 -8.22 -4.53
CA GLU A 185 -1.30 -6.84 -4.62
C GLU A 185 0.22 -6.89 -4.52
N GLU A 186 0.72 -7.56 -3.49
CA GLU A 186 2.12 -7.47 -3.05
C GLU A 186 3.10 -8.09 -4.04
N ASN A 187 2.61 -9.07 -4.78
CA ASN A 187 3.29 -9.69 -5.91
C ASN A 187 2.74 -9.17 -7.25
N GLY A 188 2.63 -7.84 -7.27
CA GLY A 188 2.53 -6.99 -8.42
C GLY A 188 1.10 -6.84 -8.91
N LEU A 189 0.15 -6.41 -8.09
CA LEU A 189 -1.18 -5.89 -8.46
C LEU A 189 -2.00 -6.83 -9.36
N ARG A 190 -1.85 -8.15 -9.23
CA ARG A 190 -2.48 -9.08 -10.18
C ARG A 190 -3.99 -9.08 -10.05
N GLY A 191 -4.50 -8.95 -8.82
CA GLY A 191 -5.93 -8.87 -8.51
C GLY A 191 -6.58 -7.61 -9.09
N GLY A 192 -6.02 -6.43 -8.80
CA GLY A 192 -6.47 -5.17 -9.37
C GLY A 192 -6.45 -5.16 -10.90
N ARG A 193 -5.35 -5.62 -11.52
CA ARG A 193 -5.27 -5.73 -13.00
C ARG A 193 -6.34 -6.65 -13.58
N LYS A 194 -6.52 -7.84 -13.00
CA LYS A 194 -7.53 -8.78 -13.48
C LYS A 194 -8.94 -8.22 -13.31
N TYR A 195 -9.20 -7.50 -12.24
CA TYR A 195 -10.48 -6.82 -12.02
C TYR A 195 -10.71 -5.73 -13.09
N GLY A 196 -9.72 -4.89 -13.39
CA GLY A 196 -9.81 -3.87 -14.44
C GLY A 196 -10.04 -4.44 -15.85
N GLU A 197 -9.39 -5.57 -16.17
CA GLU A 197 -9.65 -6.31 -17.41
C GLU A 197 -11.11 -6.78 -17.52
N GLU A 198 -11.65 -7.40 -16.47
CA GLU A 198 -13.04 -7.86 -16.48
C GLU A 198 -14.03 -6.68 -16.45
N ALA A 199 -13.70 -5.59 -15.75
CA ALA A 199 -14.49 -4.35 -15.75
C ALA A 199 -14.62 -3.77 -17.16
N THR A 200 -13.52 -3.73 -17.91
CA THR A 200 -13.51 -3.30 -19.31
C THR A 200 -14.30 -4.26 -20.20
N LYS A 201 -14.03 -5.56 -20.06
CA LYS A 201 -14.66 -6.62 -20.87
C LYS A 201 -16.18 -6.67 -20.71
N TYR A 202 -16.69 -6.45 -19.49
CA TYR A 202 -18.13 -6.45 -19.20
C TYR A 202 -18.74 -5.05 -19.14
N ASN A 203 -17.95 -4.01 -19.44
CA ASN A 203 -18.39 -2.61 -19.43
C ASN A 203 -19.06 -2.20 -18.09
N TRP A 204 -18.41 -2.55 -16.97
CA TRP A 204 -18.85 -2.13 -15.64
C TRP A 204 -18.72 -0.60 -15.50
N ASN A 205 -19.76 0.04 -14.98
CA ASN A 205 -19.82 1.50 -14.87
C ASN A 205 -19.45 1.95 -13.45
N HIS A 206 -18.17 2.23 -13.20
CA HIS A 206 -17.68 2.75 -11.92
C HIS A 206 -17.76 4.28 -11.89
N ILE A 207 -18.59 4.82 -11.00
CA ILE A 207 -18.64 6.27 -10.74
C ILE A 207 -17.46 6.68 -9.85
N VAL A 208 -17.14 5.83 -8.87
CA VAL A 208 -15.97 5.97 -8.01
C VAL A 208 -15.43 4.60 -7.64
N ALA A 209 -14.10 4.51 -7.52
CA ALA A 209 -13.40 3.43 -6.86
C ALA A 209 -12.60 4.00 -5.69
N ILE A 210 -12.77 3.43 -4.50
CA ILE A 210 -12.14 3.90 -3.27
C ILE A 210 -11.27 2.77 -2.71
N GLU A 211 -10.02 3.04 -2.39
CA GLU A 211 -9.07 2.08 -1.82
C GLU A 211 -8.53 2.57 -0.48
N SER A 212 -8.49 1.68 0.51
CA SER A 212 -7.79 1.90 1.77
C SER A 212 -6.62 0.94 1.82
N ASP A 213 -5.40 1.46 1.77
CA ASP A 213 -4.16 0.65 1.73
C ASP A 213 -3.00 1.45 2.36
N ARG A 214 -3.27 2.02 3.55
CA ARG A 214 -2.33 2.89 4.29
C ARG A 214 -2.41 2.69 5.79
N GLY A 215 -2.93 1.54 6.22
CA GLY A 215 -3.13 1.19 7.62
C GLY A 215 -4.43 1.71 8.25
N GLY A 216 -4.64 1.26 9.48
CA GLY A 216 -5.83 1.51 10.30
C GLY A 216 -5.66 2.66 11.27
N PHE A 217 -5.02 3.76 10.85
CA PHE A 217 -4.72 4.91 11.70
C PHE A 217 -5.79 6.01 11.61
N SER A 218 -5.68 7.00 12.51
CA SER A 218 -6.62 8.12 12.56
C SER A 218 -6.80 8.79 11.18
N PRO A 219 -8.04 8.95 10.70
CA PRO A 219 -8.31 9.48 9.37
C PRO A 219 -7.88 10.95 9.24
N ARG A 220 -7.41 11.34 8.04
CA ARG A 220 -7.05 12.72 7.66
C ARG A 220 -7.81 13.22 6.44
N GLY A 221 -8.18 12.32 5.52
CA GLY A 221 -8.93 12.68 4.33
C GLY A 221 -8.80 11.65 3.21
N PHE A 222 -8.75 12.15 1.98
CA PHE A 222 -8.81 11.35 0.76
C PHE A 222 -8.02 12.04 -0.35
N HIS A 223 -7.14 11.30 -1.03
CA HIS A 223 -6.50 11.81 -2.24
C HIS A 223 -7.13 11.15 -3.48
N MET A 224 -7.09 11.81 -4.63
CA MET A 224 -7.91 11.42 -5.78
C MET A 224 -7.26 11.65 -7.13
N GLU A 225 -7.54 10.75 -8.07
CA GLU A 225 -7.13 10.83 -9.46
C GLU A 225 -8.39 10.82 -10.33
N ALA A 226 -8.66 11.94 -11.00
CA ALA A 226 -9.85 12.21 -11.79
C ALA A 226 -9.63 13.50 -12.62
N GLU A 227 -10.61 13.89 -13.42
CA GLU A 227 -10.62 15.18 -14.10
C GLU A 227 -10.72 16.34 -13.09
N GLU A 228 -10.17 17.51 -13.41
CA GLU A 228 -10.08 18.67 -12.49
C GLU A 228 -11.43 19.07 -11.90
N GLU A 229 -12.51 19.00 -12.69
CA GLU A 229 -13.87 19.33 -12.23
C GLU A 229 -14.38 18.33 -11.18
N GLN A 230 -14.10 17.04 -11.37
CA GLN A 230 -14.47 15.99 -10.41
C GLN A 230 -13.67 16.15 -9.12
N ILE A 231 -12.37 16.45 -9.21
CA ILE A 231 -11.53 16.75 -8.04
C ILE A 231 -12.08 17.95 -7.27
N ALA A 232 -12.37 19.06 -7.96
CA ALA A 232 -12.91 20.26 -7.32
C ALA A 232 -14.26 19.99 -6.64
N LYS A 233 -15.10 19.14 -7.23
CA LYS A 233 -16.37 18.71 -6.64
C LYS A 233 -16.17 17.94 -5.33
N VAL A 234 -15.27 16.94 -5.30
CA VAL A 234 -14.99 16.20 -4.06
C VAL A 234 -14.35 17.11 -3.00
N GLN A 235 -13.44 18.00 -3.40
CA GLN A 235 -12.85 18.99 -2.50
C GLN A 235 -13.87 19.92 -1.85
N SER A 236 -14.98 20.22 -2.54
CA SER A 236 -16.07 21.04 -1.98
C SER A 236 -16.72 20.41 -0.74
N TRP A 237 -16.66 19.09 -0.60
CA TRP A 237 -17.22 18.36 0.55
C TRP A 237 -16.41 18.53 1.84
N ARG A 238 -15.15 19.01 1.74
CA ARG A 238 -14.30 19.32 2.89
C ARG A 238 -15.01 20.17 3.93
N LYS A 239 -15.81 21.16 3.50
CA LYS A 239 -16.53 22.06 4.42
C LYS A 239 -17.44 21.32 5.41
N VAL A 240 -17.97 20.16 5.01
CA VAL A 240 -18.85 19.32 5.84
C VAL A 240 -18.05 18.26 6.61
N LEU A 241 -16.95 17.78 6.04
CA LEU A 241 -16.16 16.67 6.58
C LEU A 241 -15.05 17.11 7.56
N GLU A 242 -14.57 18.36 7.47
CA GLU A 242 -13.52 18.91 8.31
C GLU A 242 -13.79 18.85 9.83
N PRO A 243 -15.03 19.14 10.32
CA PRO A 243 -15.36 18.96 11.74
C PRO A 243 -15.19 17.51 12.26
N TYR A 244 -15.12 16.52 11.37
CA TYR A 244 -14.91 15.11 11.69
C TYR A 244 -13.44 14.68 11.51
N GLY A 245 -12.52 15.62 11.32
CA GLY A 245 -11.09 15.35 11.16
C GLY A 245 -10.65 15.03 9.73
N LEU A 246 -11.56 15.15 8.75
CA LEU A 246 -11.30 14.92 7.34
C LEU A 246 -11.09 16.26 6.63
N TYR A 247 -9.84 16.64 6.43
CA TYR A 247 -9.46 17.94 5.86
C TYR A 247 -8.46 17.84 4.70
N ASP A 248 -7.82 16.67 4.51
CA ASP A 248 -6.81 16.47 3.49
C ASP A 248 -7.43 15.91 2.19
N PHE A 249 -7.78 16.81 1.26
CA PHE A 249 -8.35 16.47 -0.05
C PHE A 249 -7.45 16.97 -1.18
N GLN A 250 -6.62 16.10 -1.74
CA GLN A 250 -5.59 16.45 -2.73
C GLN A 250 -5.67 15.58 -3.98
N ALA A 251 -5.08 16.07 -5.08
CA ALA A 251 -4.93 15.29 -6.31
C ALA A 251 -3.77 14.28 -6.20
N GLY A 252 -3.88 13.16 -6.92
CA GLY A 252 -2.92 12.05 -6.96
C GLY A 252 -3.17 10.98 -5.90
N GLY A 253 -2.48 9.83 -5.99
CA GLY A 253 -2.37 8.88 -4.88
C GLY A 253 -3.68 8.18 -4.51
N SER A 254 -4.37 7.63 -5.51
CA SER A 254 -5.70 7.02 -5.38
C SER A 254 -5.72 5.58 -4.82
N GLY A 255 -4.58 4.90 -4.78
CA GLY A 255 -4.49 3.46 -4.42
C GLY A 255 -3.83 2.67 -5.56
N ALA A 256 -3.38 1.43 -5.32
CA ALA A 256 -2.65 0.66 -6.32
C ALA A 256 -3.57 -0.28 -7.11
N ASP A 257 -4.47 -0.98 -6.42
CA ASP A 257 -5.36 -1.98 -7.04
C ASP A 257 -6.49 -1.37 -7.88
N ILE A 258 -6.90 -0.12 -7.59
CA ILE A 258 -7.96 0.54 -8.36
C ILE A 258 -7.45 1.28 -9.59
N LYS A 259 -6.13 1.47 -9.76
CA LYS A 259 -5.55 2.15 -10.93
C LYS A 259 -6.02 1.62 -12.29
N PRO A 260 -6.18 0.30 -12.48
CA PRO A 260 -6.68 -0.25 -13.74
C PRO A 260 -8.11 0.19 -14.11
N LEU A 261 -8.84 0.86 -13.19
CA LEU A 261 -10.17 1.43 -13.42
C LEU A 261 -10.14 2.90 -13.86
N GLN A 262 -8.96 3.48 -14.07
CA GLN A 262 -8.84 4.85 -14.54
C GLN A 262 -9.54 5.03 -15.89
N GLY A 263 -10.39 6.06 -15.99
CA GLY A 263 -11.13 6.41 -17.20
C GLY A 263 -11.83 7.76 -17.06
N GLU A 264 -12.37 8.28 -18.16
CA GLU A 264 -12.92 9.65 -18.24
C GLU A 264 -14.01 9.94 -17.20
N ASN A 265 -14.74 8.92 -16.73
CA ASN A 265 -15.89 9.09 -15.83
C ASN A 265 -15.71 8.44 -14.46
N THR A 266 -14.53 7.89 -14.15
CA THR A 266 -14.29 7.17 -12.90
C THR A 266 -13.36 7.97 -12.00
N VAL A 267 -13.85 8.35 -10.82
CA VAL A 267 -13.02 8.98 -9.79
C VAL A 267 -12.30 7.88 -9.00
N LEU A 268 -10.97 7.89 -8.99
CA LEU A 268 -10.19 6.99 -8.14
C LEU A 268 -9.83 7.73 -6.85
N VAL A 269 -10.02 7.09 -5.68
CA VAL A 269 -9.84 7.74 -4.37
C VAL A 269 -9.08 6.83 -3.41
N GLY A 270 -8.01 7.36 -2.83
CA GLY A 270 -7.22 6.69 -1.80
C GLY A 270 -7.54 7.28 -0.43
N PHE A 271 -7.81 6.41 0.55
CA PHE A 271 -7.95 6.83 1.94
C PHE A 271 -6.62 7.34 2.49
N VAL A 272 -6.67 8.44 3.24
CA VAL A 272 -5.49 9.10 3.82
C VAL A 272 -5.62 9.10 5.34
N PRO A 273 -5.01 8.12 6.02
CA PRO A 273 -4.87 8.15 7.47
C PRO A 273 -3.57 8.87 7.89
N ASP A 274 -3.38 9.02 9.20
CA ASP A 274 -2.13 9.46 9.77
C ASP A 274 -0.99 8.51 9.40
N SER A 275 0.04 9.04 8.74
CA SER A 275 1.10 8.22 8.15
C SER A 275 2.26 7.91 9.12
N GLN A 276 2.29 8.52 10.31
CA GLN A 276 3.52 8.54 11.12
C GLN A 276 4.02 7.14 11.52
N ARG A 277 3.11 6.20 11.78
CA ARG A 277 3.43 4.86 12.29
C ARG A 277 3.31 3.74 11.26
N TYR A 278 2.88 4.01 10.03
CA TYR A 278 2.66 2.95 9.03
C TYR A 278 3.93 2.14 8.79
N PHE A 279 5.05 2.81 8.55
CA PHE A 279 6.34 2.18 8.29
C PHE A 279 7.06 1.63 9.54
N ASP A 280 6.45 1.71 10.72
CA ASP A 280 6.92 0.96 11.89
C ASP A 280 6.42 -0.50 11.86
N PHE A 281 5.41 -0.79 11.04
CA PHE A 281 4.78 -2.11 10.93
C PHE A 281 4.81 -2.68 9.51
N HIS A 282 4.62 -1.85 8.48
CA HIS A 282 4.53 -2.26 7.08
C HIS A 282 5.65 -3.23 6.67
N HIS A 283 5.25 -4.42 6.20
CA HIS A 283 6.12 -5.53 5.79
C HIS A 283 7.05 -6.08 6.90
N ALA A 284 6.71 -5.90 8.18
CA ALA A 284 7.51 -6.34 9.31
C ALA A 284 6.77 -7.38 10.16
N PRO A 285 7.48 -8.19 10.97
CA PRO A 285 6.83 -9.09 11.94
C PRO A 285 6.00 -8.42 13.02
N SER A 286 6.13 -7.10 13.15
CA SER A 286 5.30 -6.27 14.01
C SER A 286 3.95 -5.90 13.39
N ASP A 287 3.68 -6.25 12.12
CA ASP A 287 2.35 -6.06 11.53
C ASP A 287 1.37 -7.12 12.02
N VAL A 288 0.87 -6.92 13.24
CA VAL A 288 -0.01 -7.85 13.96
C VAL A 288 -1.23 -7.12 14.50
N LEU A 289 -2.33 -7.85 14.74
CA LEU A 289 -3.59 -7.26 15.18
C LEU A 289 -3.45 -6.43 16.47
N GLU A 290 -2.57 -6.81 17.38
CA GLU A 290 -2.32 -6.10 18.65
C GLU A 290 -1.82 -4.67 18.45
N ASN A 291 -1.20 -4.37 17.31
CA ASN A 291 -0.74 -3.03 16.98
C ASN A 291 -1.81 -2.15 16.31
N VAL A 292 -2.96 -2.73 15.96
CA VAL A 292 -4.11 -2.00 15.42
C VAL A 292 -4.91 -1.36 16.55
N ASN A 293 -4.99 -0.03 16.54
CA ASN A 293 -5.89 0.66 17.45
C ASN A 293 -7.34 0.55 16.98
N LYS A 294 -8.16 -0.15 17.76
CA LYS A 294 -9.59 -0.35 17.46
C LYS A 294 -10.33 0.95 17.14
N ARG A 295 -10.09 2.03 17.89
CA ARG A 295 -10.82 3.29 17.69
C ARG A 295 -10.42 3.96 16.39
N GLU A 296 -9.14 3.92 16.03
CA GLU A 296 -8.65 4.46 14.76
C GLU A 296 -9.25 3.70 13.57
N LEU A 297 -9.28 2.36 13.64
CA LEU A 297 -9.91 1.50 12.65
C LEU A 297 -11.41 1.80 12.46
N GLU A 298 -12.15 1.97 13.57
CA GLU A 298 -13.56 2.36 13.52
C GLU A 298 -13.77 3.75 12.87
N MET A 299 -12.88 4.70 13.14
CA MET A 299 -12.94 6.04 12.54
C MET A 299 -12.62 6.01 11.04
N GLY A 300 -11.68 5.15 10.60
CA GLY A 300 -11.41 4.90 9.19
C GLY A 300 -12.64 4.36 8.46
N ALA A 301 -13.28 3.32 9.02
CA ALA A 301 -14.51 2.76 8.46
C ALA A 301 -15.66 3.79 8.38
N ALA A 302 -15.85 4.61 9.42
CA ALA A 302 -16.84 5.68 9.41
C ALA A 302 -16.54 6.75 8.34
N SER A 303 -15.27 7.07 8.13
CA SER A 303 -14.82 8.01 7.09
C SER A 303 -15.13 7.48 5.69
N MET A 304 -14.84 6.21 5.44
CA MET A 304 -15.15 5.52 4.18
C MET A 304 -16.66 5.48 3.94
N ALA A 305 -17.47 5.15 4.96
CA ALA A 305 -18.93 5.16 4.86
C ALA A 305 -19.49 6.56 4.51
N ALA A 306 -18.92 7.61 5.11
CA ALA A 306 -19.29 8.99 4.81
C ALA A 306 -18.97 9.33 3.34
N LEU A 307 -17.78 9.01 2.85
CA LEU A 307 -17.41 9.29 1.47
C LEU A 307 -18.31 8.53 0.47
N VAL A 308 -18.59 7.25 0.73
CA VAL A 308 -19.54 6.44 -0.06
C VAL A 308 -20.91 7.12 -0.13
N TYR A 309 -21.44 7.60 1.00
CA TYR A 309 -22.71 8.33 1.03
C TYR A 309 -22.67 9.59 0.17
N PHE A 310 -21.58 10.36 0.23
CA PHE A 310 -21.45 11.59 -0.57
C PHE A 310 -21.41 11.29 -2.08
N PHE A 311 -20.69 10.26 -2.52
CA PHE A 311 -20.72 9.84 -3.92
C PHE A 311 -22.10 9.31 -4.33
N ASP A 312 -22.78 8.57 -3.47
CA ASP A 312 -24.10 8.04 -3.81
C ASP A 312 -25.17 9.15 -3.92
N GLN A 313 -25.12 10.18 -3.07
CA GLN A 313 -26.11 11.26 -3.08
C GLN A 313 -25.77 12.42 -4.00
N TYR A 314 -24.48 12.74 -4.13
CA TYR A 314 -23.99 13.95 -4.78
C TYR A 314 -22.95 13.68 -5.86
N GLY A 315 -22.49 12.44 -6.03
CA GLY A 315 -21.68 12.02 -7.16
C GLY A 315 -22.50 12.04 -8.45
N ASN A 316 -21.93 12.67 -9.47
CA ASN A 316 -22.44 12.70 -10.83
C ASN A 316 -21.26 12.32 -11.71
#